data_AF-A0A975HBF9-F1
#
_entry.id   AF-A0A975HBF9-F1
#
_cell.length_a   1.000
_cell.length_b   1.000
_cell.length_c   1.000
_cell.angle_alpha   90.00
_cell.angle_beta   90.00
_cell.angle_gamma   90.00
#
_symmetry.space_group_name_H-M   'P 1'
#
loop_
_entity.id
_entity.type
_entity.pdbx_description
1 polymer ?
#
loop_
_entity_poly.entity_id
_entity_poly.type
_entity_poly.pdbx_seq_one_letter_code
_entity_poly.pdbx_strand_id
1 'polypeptide(L)'
;MFLPVGYIMMAAGLHHESGRDRKAAANAGLVLAGVYAVLVLLVYFAQTTTVRTDTLNDQASRILNFRRGGLIFNYDLLGYGMMALSTFFIGLSMKPENKTDQWLKRLLIIHGVFFPGCFFMPMTGMFTAMADGESGNGGTVALLLWCLFFIPVGVLAYRHFRMSRENTSD
;
A
#
# COMPACT_ATOMS: atom_id res chain seq x y z
N MET A 1 -10.28 -3.80 -2.74
CA MET A 1 -9.99 -5.23 -3.02
C MET A 1 -9.03 -5.45 -4.21
N PHE A 2 -9.18 -4.78 -5.36
CA PHE A 2 -8.29 -5.00 -6.52
C PHE A 2 -6.88 -4.38 -6.38
N LEU A 3 -6.76 -3.25 -5.68
CA LEU A 3 -5.48 -2.56 -5.43
C LEU A 3 -4.38 -3.48 -4.86
N PRO A 4 -4.60 -4.23 -3.76
CA PRO A 4 -3.55 -5.10 -3.21
C PRO A 4 -3.10 -6.20 -4.18
N VAL A 5 -4.02 -6.74 -4.99
CA VAL A 5 -3.70 -7.75 -6.01
C VAL A 5 -2.83 -7.13 -7.11
N GLY A 6 -3.22 -5.96 -7.63
CA GLY A 6 -2.44 -5.25 -8.65
C GLY A 6 -1.05 -4.87 -8.16
N TYR A 7 -0.93 -4.45 -6.90
CA TYR A 7 0.36 -4.15 -6.27
C TYR A 7 1.24 -5.39 -6.16
N ILE A 8 0.71 -6.54 -5.73
CA ILE A 8 1.48 -7.81 -5.70
C ILE A 8 2.01 -8.16 -7.08
N MET A 9 1.19 -8.03 -8.13
CA MET A 9 1.62 -8.32 -9.50
C MET A 9 2.78 -7.42 -9.93
N MET A 10 2.71 -6.12 -9.64
CA MET A 10 3.80 -5.18 -9.91
C MET A 10 5.07 -5.53 -9.13
N ALA A 11 4.95 -5.80 -7.82
CA ALA A 11 6.07 -6.16 -6.96
C ALA A 11 6.73 -7.48 -7.40
N ALA A 12 5.93 -8.47 -7.81
CA ALA A 12 6.43 -9.74 -8.34
C ALA A 12 7.15 -9.57 -9.69
N GLY A 13 6.64 -8.70 -10.58
CA GLY A 13 7.31 -8.37 -11.84
C GLY A 13 8.69 -7.73 -11.60
N LEU A 14 8.74 -6.70 -10.74
CA LEU A 14 10.01 -6.03 -10.39
C LEU A 14 10.97 -6.96 -9.62
N HIS A 15 10.43 -7.89 -8.82
CA HIS A 15 11.21 -8.94 -8.17
C HIS A 15 11.83 -9.89 -9.20
N HIS A 16 11.09 -10.27 -10.24
CA HIS A 16 11.57 -11.19 -11.27
C HIS A 16 12.78 -10.58 -12.02
N GLU A 17 12.71 -9.30 -12.37
CA GLU A 17 13.77 -8.56 -13.06
C GLU A 17 14.98 -8.22 -12.16
N SER A 18 14.86 -8.39 -10.84
CA SER A 18 15.96 -8.08 -9.91
C SER A 18 17.16 -9.02 -10.07
N GLY A 19 18.35 -8.43 -10.16
CA GLY A 19 19.62 -9.15 -10.23
C GLY A 19 19.92 -9.99 -8.97
N ARG A 20 20.74 -11.03 -9.12
CA ARG A 20 21.16 -11.92 -8.01
C ARG A 20 21.74 -11.18 -6.81
N ASP A 21 22.45 -10.09 -7.05
CA ASP A 21 23.07 -9.22 -6.04
C ASP A 21 22.05 -8.45 -5.18
N ARG A 22 20.77 -8.37 -5.59
CA ARG A 22 19.73 -7.60 -4.90
C ARG A 22 18.53 -8.44 -4.48
N LYS A 23 18.65 -9.76 -4.56
CA LYS A 23 17.53 -10.68 -4.31
C LYS A 23 17.02 -10.63 -2.87
N ALA A 24 17.90 -10.34 -1.91
CA ALA A 24 17.49 -10.13 -0.51
C ALA A 24 16.50 -8.96 -0.37
N ALA A 25 16.79 -7.81 -0.98
CA ALA A 25 15.89 -6.66 -0.96
C ALA A 25 14.60 -6.96 -1.73
N ALA A 26 14.68 -7.60 -2.90
CA ALA A 26 13.50 -7.99 -3.66
C ALA A 26 12.58 -8.94 -2.85
N ASN A 27 13.14 -9.97 -2.22
CA ASN A 27 12.40 -10.92 -1.39
C ASN A 27 11.72 -10.23 -0.21
N ALA A 28 12.45 -9.37 0.51
CA ALA A 28 11.88 -8.58 1.60
C ALA A 28 10.70 -7.74 1.10
N GLY A 29 10.87 -7.03 -0.02
CA GLY A 29 9.82 -6.25 -0.64
C GLY A 29 8.58 -7.07 -1.00
N LEU A 30 8.75 -8.26 -1.59
CA LEU A 30 7.65 -9.14 -2.00
C LEU A 30 6.90 -9.74 -0.79
N VAL A 31 7.62 -10.16 0.26
CA VAL A 31 7.01 -10.66 1.49
C VAL A 31 6.15 -9.57 2.14
N LEU A 32 6.69 -8.36 2.24
CA LEU A 32 5.96 -7.20 2.79
C LEU A 32 4.73 -6.83 1.94
N ALA A 33 4.81 -6.99 0.61
CA ALA A 33 3.66 -6.83 -0.28
C ALA A 33 2.54 -7.83 0.04
N GLY A 34 2.92 -9.09 0.34
CA GLY A 34 1.98 -10.12 0.78
C GLY A 34 1.30 -9.75 2.10
N VAL A 35 2.05 -9.27 3.09
CA VAL A 35 1.48 -8.82 4.39
C VAL A 35 0.50 -7.66 4.18
N TYR A 36 0.89 -6.65 3.39
CA TYR A 36 0.01 -5.54 3.01
C TYR A 36 -1.31 -6.04 2.41
N ALA A 37 -1.23 -6.96 1.44
CA ALA A 37 -2.41 -7.45 0.75
C ALA A 37 -3.37 -8.17 1.68
N VAL A 38 -2.85 -9.03 2.58
CA VAL A 38 -3.67 -9.73 3.57
C VAL A 38 -4.39 -8.75 4.49
N LEU A 39 -3.67 -7.78 5.07
CA LEU A 39 -4.25 -6.80 5.99
C LEU A 39 -5.37 -5.99 5.33
N VAL A 40 -5.12 -5.46 4.13
CA VAL A 40 -6.10 -4.64 3.41
C VAL A 40 -7.28 -5.49 2.93
N LEU A 41 -7.06 -6.72 2.48
CA LEU A 41 -8.17 -7.60 2.10
C LEU A 41 -9.08 -7.91 3.29
N LEU A 42 -8.53 -8.15 4.49
CA LEU A 42 -9.32 -8.36 5.71
C LEU A 42 -10.16 -7.12 6.07
N VAL A 43 -9.56 -5.93 6.03
CA VAL A 43 -10.25 -4.65 6.26
C VAL A 43 -11.43 -4.50 5.29
N TYR A 44 -11.17 -4.62 3.99
CA TYR A 44 -12.20 -4.44 2.97
C TYR A 44 -13.29 -5.52 3.05
N PHE A 45 -12.91 -6.77 3.30
CA PHE A 45 -13.86 -7.88 3.43
C PHE A 45 -14.79 -7.65 4.62
N ALA A 46 -14.27 -7.20 5.77
CA ALA A 46 -15.08 -6.84 6.93
C ALA A 46 -16.02 -5.64 6.65
N GLN A 47 -15.56 -4.64 5.89
CA GLN A 47 -16.41 -3.51 5.50
C GLN A 47 -17.57 -3.91 4.58
N THR A 48 -17.31 -4.76 3.59
CA THR A 48 -18.31 -5.14 2.58
C THR A 48 -19.26 -6.24 3.04
N THR A 49 -18.85 -7.02 4.04
CA THR A 49 -19.70 -8.03 4.70
C THR A 49 -20.33 -7.41 5.95
N THR A 50 -19.71 -7.56 7.12
CA THR A 50 -20.26 -7.19 8.42
C THR A 50 -20.76 -5.73 8.51
N VAL A 51 -19.94 -4.75 8.15
CA VAL A 51 -20.31 -3.33 8.36
C VAL A 51 -21.43 -2.87 7.43
N ARG A 52 -21.49 -3.41 6.21
CA ARG A 52 -22.50 -3.01 5.21
C ARG A 52 -23.81 -3.75 5.37
N THR A 53 -23.78 -5.02 5.76
CA THR A 53 -24.97 -5.87 5.78
C THR A 53 -25.66 -5.94 7.13
N ASP A 54 -24.96 -5.65 8.22
CA ASP A 54 -25.48 -5.81 9.58
C ASP A 54 -25.79 -4.45 10.24
N THR A 55 -26.73 -4.46 11.19
CA THR A 55 -27.04 -3.29 12.03
C THR A 55 -26.17 -3.33 13.28
N LEU A 56 -24.98 -2.73 13.18
CA LEU A 56 -24.04 -2.66 14.28
C LEU A 56 -24.54 -1.71 15.37
N ASN A 57 -24.43 -2.13 16.63
CA ASN A 57 -24.57 -1.21 17.76
C ASN A 57 -23.42 -0.18 17.77
N ASP A 58 -23.54 0.87 18.59
CA ASP A 58 -22.57 1.97 18.55
C ASP A 58 -21.14 1.56 18.90
N GLN A 59 -20.96 0.65 19.86
CA GLN A 59 -19.64 0.16 20.25
C GLN A 59 -19.00 -0.64 19.12
N ALA A 60 -19.73 -1.57 18.51
CA ALA A 60 -19.25 -2.34 17.36
C ALA A 60 -18.97 -1.43 16.16
N SER A 61 -19.82 -0.43 15.92
CA SER A 61 -19.59 0.56 14.86
C SER A 61 -18.35 1.41 15.13
N ARG A 62 -18.02 1.79 16.37
CA ARG A 62 -16.78 2.54 16.67
C ARG A 62 -15.53 1.74 16.34
N ILE A 63 -15.56 0.42 16.54
CA ILE A 63 -14.40 -0.47 16.32
C ILE A 63 -14.27 -0.86 14.85
N LEU A 64 -15.40 -1.26 14.24
CA LEU A 64 -15.42 -1.89 12.92
C LEU A 64 -15.64 -0.91 11.78
N ASN A 65 -16.31 0.23 11.99
CA ASN A 65 -16.56 1.17 10.91
C ASN A 65 -15.28 1.97 10.60
N PHE A 66 -14.76 1.78 9.38
CA PHE A 66 -13.54 2.45 8.91
C PHE A 66 -13.61 3.98 9.06
N ARG A 67 -14.80 4.57 8.87
CA ARG A 67 -14.99 6.03 8.93
C ARG A 67 -14.86 6.59 10.35
N ARG A 68 -14.95 5.75 11.38
CA ARG A 68 -14.85 6.16 12.79
C ARG A 68 -13.42 6.09 13.34
N GLY A 69 -12.39 5.86 12.51
CA GLY A 69 -10.99 5.87 12.98
C GLY A 69 -10.66 4.79 14.01
N GLY A 70 -11.47 3.72 14.08
CA GLY A 70 -11.32 2.63 15.05
C GLY A 70 -10.27 1.59 14.66
N LEU A 71 -10.40 0.38 15.22
CA LEU A 71 -9.45 -0.72 15.02
C LEU A 71 -9.24 -1.05 13.52
N ILE A 72 -10.32 -1.09 12.74
CA ILE A 72 -10.24 -1.42 11.31
C ILE A 72 -9.46 -0.34 10.54
N PHE A 73 -9.56 0.93 10.93
CA PHE A 73 -8.75 2.00 10.35
C PHE A 73 -7.27 1.84 10.69
N ASN A 74 -6.94 1.49 11.94
CA ASN A 74 -5.56 1.25 12.37
C ASN A 74 -4.92 0.07 11.61
N TYR A 75 -5.67 -1.00 11.35
CA TYR A 75 -5.18 -2.13 10.54
C TYR A 75 -4.97 -1.79 9.08
N ASP A 76 -5.83 -0.93 8.52
CA ASP A 76 -5.62 -0.41 7.17
C ASP A 76 -4.33 0.43 7.11
N LEU A 77 -4.13 1.34 8.08
CA LEU A 77 -2.89 2.13 8.17
C LEU A 77 -1.65 1.26 8.32
N LEU A 78 -1.71 0.22 9.15
CA LEU A 78 -0.64 -0.77 9.27
C LEU A 78 -0.37 -1.42 7.91
N GLY A 79 -1.42 -1.84 7.20
CA GLY A 79 -1.31 -2.37 5.84
C GLY A 79 -0.57 -1.41 4.90
N TYR A 80 -0.99 -0.15 4.84
CA TYR A 80 -0.32 0.88 4.04
C TYR A 80 1.12 1.14 4.48
N GLY A 81 1.43 1.03 5.77
CA GLY A 81 2.81 1.02 6.27
C GLY A 81 3.62 -0.15 5.69
N MET A 82 3.07 -1.36 5.71
CA MET A 82 3.72 -2.54 5.10
C MET A 82 3.92 -2.37 3.59
N MET A 83 2.99 -1.71 2.91
CA MET A 83 3.13 -1.34 1.50
C MET A 83 4.29 -0.35 1.30
N ALA A 84 4.41 0.68 2.14
CA ALA A 84 5.51 1.65 2.08
C ALA A 84 6.88 1.01 2.27
N LEU A 85 6.99 0.08 3.23
CA LEU A 85 8.21 -0.68 3.42
C LEU A 85 8.49 -1.61 2.24
N SER A 86 7.44 -2.24 1.69
CA SER A 86 7.53 -3.06 0.48
C SER A 86 8.07 -2.25 -0.71
N THR A 87 7.49 -1.08 -1.02
CA THR A 87 7.94 -0.25 -2.13
C THR A 87 9.39 0.20 -1.97
N PHE A 88 9.81 0.51 -0.75
CA PHE A 88 11.19 0.88 -0.46
C PHE A 88 12.16 -0.24 -0.85
N PHE A 89 11.92 -1.46 -0.37
CA PHE A 89 12.77 -2.60 -0.67
C PHE A 89 12.72 -3.02 -2.15
N ILE A 90 11.54 -2.97 -2.79
CA ILE A 90 11.41 -3.20 -4.23
C ILE A 90 12.20 -2.14 -5.01
N GLY A 91 12.09 -0.86 -4.66
CA GLY A 91 12.84 0.23 -5.28
C GLY A 91 14.36 0.09 -5.11
N LEU A 92 14.83 -0.39 -3.95
CA LEU A 92 16.24 -0.74 -3.74
C LEU A 92 16.69 -1.87 -4.67
N SER A 93 15.82 -2.85 -4.92
CA SER A 93 16.14 -4.00 -5.77
C SER A 93 16.21 -3.66 -7.27
N MET A 94 15.49 -2.62 -7.72
CA MET A 94 15.47 -2.21 -9.12
C MET A 94 16.84 -1.74 -9.64
N LYS A 95 17.22 -2.23 -10.82
CA LYS A 95 18.33 -1.73 -11.64
C LYS A 95 17.75 -0.85 -12.75
N PRO A 96 17.75 0.48 -12.58
CA PRO A 96 17.21 1.38 -13.59
C PRO A 96 18.13 1.45 -14.81
N GLU A 97 17.59 1.21 -16.01
CA GLU A 97 18.35 1.25 -17.27
C GLU A 97 18.15 2.58 -18.00
N ASN A 98 16.98 3.20 -17.84
CA ASN A 98 16.62 4.46 -18.49
C ASN A 98 16.14 5.52 -17.47
N LYS A 99 15.89 6.75 -17.96
CA LYS A 99 15.42 7.86 -17.11
C LYS A 99 14.04 7.59 -16.48
N THR A 100 13.16 6.85 -17.15
CA THR A 100 11.83 6.48 -16.65
C THR A 100 11.95 5.55 -15.44
N ASP A 101 12.84 4.57 -15.50
CA ASP A 101 13.10 3.62 -14.42
C ASP A 101 13.72 4.31 -13.20
N GLN A 102 14.60 5.30 -13.43
CA GLN A 102 15.16 6.13 -12.35
C GLN A 102 14.07 6.86 -11.58
N TRP A 103 13.07 7.41 -12.29
CA TRP A 103 11.93 8.06 -11.66
C TRP A 103 11.04 7.06 -10.91
N LEU A 104 10.74 5.90 -11.50
CA LEU A 104 9.97 4.85 -10.85
C LEU A 104 10.65 4.40 -9.55
N LYS A 105 11.95 4.09 -9.61
CA LYS A 105 12.76 3.75 -8.45
C LYS A 105 12.72 4.83 -7.37
N ARG A 106 12.90 6.11 -7.74
CA ARG A 106 12.86 7.23 -6.78
C ARG A 106 11.51 7.34 -6.10
N LEU A 107 10.40 7.24 -6.84
CA LEU A 107 9.06 7.28 -6.27
C LEU A 107 8.84 6.14 -5.27
N LEU A 108 9.26 4.92 -5.60
CA LEU A 108 9.14 3.75 -4.72
C LEU A 108 9.96 3.89 -3.44
N ILE A 109 11.18 4.45 -3.53
CA ILE A 109 12.04 4.69 -2.36
C ILE A 109 11.49 5.82 -1.49
N ILE A 110 11.09 6.95 -2.09
CA ILE A 110 10.50 8.08 -1.36
C ILE A 110 9.22 7.66 -0.64
N HIS A 111 8.43 6.79 -1.26
CA HIS A 111 7.23 6.24 -0.64
C HIS A 111 7.52 5.49 0.68
N GLY A 112 8.72 4.90 0.82
CA GLY A 112 9.17 4.30 2.08
C GLY A 112 9.17 5.24 3.28
N VAL A 113 9.32 6.55 3.05
CA VAL A 113 9.34 7.58 4.10
C VAL A 113 8.00 7.68 4.84
N PHE A 114 6.90 7.19 4.26
CA PHE A 114 5.59 7.18 4.92
C PHE A 114 5.46 6.08 5.99
N PHE A 115 6.35 5.08 6.01
CA PHE A 115 6.28 3.96 6.96
C PHE A 115 6.21 4.41 8.43
N PRO A 116 7.11 5.27 8.95
CA PRO A 116 7.05 5.70 10.35
C PRO A 116 5.73 6.40 10.69
N GLY A 117 5.18 7.19 9.77
CA GLY A 117 3.88 7.84 9.96
C GLY A 117 2.76 6.82 10.08
N CYS A 118 2.66 5.88 9.13
CA CYS A 118 1.65 4.83 9.13
C CYS A 118 1.79 3.87 10.31
N PHE A 119 3.00 3.67 10.83
CA PHE A 119 3.28 2.71 11.89
C PHE A 119 3.15 3.31 13.30
N PHE A 120 3.77 4.46 13.56
CA PHE A 120 3.81 5.05 14.91
C PHE A 120 2.60 5.93 15.22
N MET A 121 2.02 6.63 14.24
CA MET A 121 0.90 7.55 14.48
C MET A 121 -0.35 6.85 15.05
N PRO A 122 -0.73 5.63 14.63
CA PRO A 122 -1.81 4.89 15.29
C PRO A 122 -1.55 4.59 16.76
N MET A 123 -0.29 4.38 17.13
CA MET A 123 0.10 4.01 18.50
C MET A 123 0.01 5.18 19.48
N THR A 124 0.05 6.42 18.99
CA THR A 124 -0.10 7.62 19.84
C THR A 124 -1.56 7.92 20.18
N GLY A 125 -2.51 7.18 19.61
CA GLY A 125 -3.94 7.42 19.81
C GLY A 125 -4.46 8.66 19.08
N MET A 126 -3.68 9.29 18.18
CA MET A 126 -4.10 10.49 17.45
C MET A 126 -5.43 10.34 16.69
N PHE A 127 -5.81 9.12 16.32
CA PHE A 127 -7.05 8.83 15.60
C PHE A 127 -8.25 8.54 16.51
N THR A 128 -8.09 8.46 17.84
CA THR A 128 -9.23 8.26 18.76
C THR A 128 -10.17 9.47 18.77
N ALA A 129 -9.66 10.67 18.52
CA ALA A 129 -10.48 11.87 18.35
C ALA A 129 -11.43 11.78 17.14
N MET A 130 -11.07 11.02 16.08
CA MET A 130 -11.97 10.73 14.95
C MET A 130 -13.08 9.73 15.32
N ALA A 131 -12.93 8.99 16.43
CA ALA A 131 -13.91 8.01 16.89
C ALA A 131 -15.02 8.60 17.76
N ASP A 132 -14.84 9.83 18.27
CA ASP A 132 -15.69 10.41 19.31
C ASP A 132 -16.82 11.33 18.82
N GLY A 133 -17.02 11.52 17.51
CA GLY A 133 -18.31 12.04 17.04
C GLY A 133 -18.33 12.84 15.74
N GLU A 134 -17.19 13.31 15.23
CA GLU A 134 -17.16 13.85 13.87
C GLU A 134 -16.91 12.70 12.89
N SER A 135 -17.91 12.40 12.04
CA SER A 135 -17.71 11.59 10.85
C SER A 135 -16.77 12.32 9.89
N GLY A 136 -15.49 12.37 10.23
CA GLY A 136 -14.46 13.03 9.45
C GLY A 136 -14.11 12.17 8.26
N ASN A 137 -14.23 12.72 7.05
CA ASN A 137 -13.75 12.07 5.83
C ASN A 137 -12.21 11.90 5.79
N GLY A 138 -11.48 12.17 6.89
CA GLY A 138 -10.02 12.16 6.97
C GLY A 138 -9.39 10.86 6.45
N GLY A 139 -9.89 9.70 6.87
CA GLY A 139 -9.40 8.42 6.37
C GLY A 139 -9.64 8.20 4.88
N THR A 140 -10.77 8.67 4.36
CA THR A 140 -11.09 8.59 2.91
C THR A 140 -10.21 9.55 2.10
N VAL A 141 -10.00 10.77 2.60
CA VAL A 141 -9.15 11.78 1.96
C VAL A 141 -7.70 11.32 1.90
N ALA A 142 -7.18 10.75 2.99
CA ALA A 142 -5.84 10.16 3.01
C ALA A 142 -5.68 9.07 1.95
N LEU A 143 -6.69 8.19 1.81
CA LEU A 143 -6.71 7.15 0.78
C LEU A 143 -6.72 7.72 -0.64
N LEU A 144 -7.50 8.78 -0.88
CA LEU A 144 -7.56 9.44 -2.19
C LEU A 144 -6.22 10.08 -2.56
N LEU A 145 -5.56 10.76 -1.61
CA LEU A 145 -4.22 11.30 -1.80
C LEU A 145 -3.20 10.19 -2.09
N TRP A 146 -3.33 9.05 -1.41
CA TRP A 146 -2.51 7.86 -1.67
C TRP A 146 -2.70 7.33 -3.09
N CYS A 147 -3.96 7.20 -3.53
CA CYS A 147 -4.28 6.80 -4.90
C CYS A 147 -3.66 7.76 -5.93
N LEU A 148 -3.77 9.09 -5.71
CA LEU A 148 -3.17 10.10 -6.59
C LEU A 148 -1.65 9.95 -6.70
N PHE A 149 -0.97 9.66 -5.59
CA PHE A 149 0.47 9.39 -5.58
C PHE A 149 0.83 8.12 -6.38
N PHE A 150 -0.02 7.10 -6.37
CA PHE A 150 0.24 5.84 -7.08
C PHE A 150 -0.09 5.86 -8.58
N ILE A 151 -0.85 6.83 -9.07
CA ILE A 151 -1.09 7.01 -10.51
C ILE A 151 0.24 7.12 -11.30
N PRO A 152 1.17 8.05 -10.98
CA PRO A 152 2.44 8.13 -11.70
C PRO A 152 3.28 6.86 -11.54
N VAL A 153 3.25 6.21 -10.37
CA VAL A 153 3.94 4.93 -10.15
C VAL A 153 3.41 3.86 -11.12
N GLY A 154 2.09 3.71 -11.23
CA GLY A 154 1.46 2.76 -12.12
C GLY A 154 1.75 3.02 -13.60
N VAL A 155 1.70 4.29 -14.04
CA VAL A 155 2.03 4.66 -15.43
C VAL A 155 3.50 4.37 -15.74
N LEU A 156 4.41 4.70 -14.83
CA LEU A 156 5.84 4.44 -15.01
C LEU A 156 6.15 2.93 -15.00
N ALA A 157 5.53 2.16 -14.11
CA ALA A 157 5.67 0.70 -14.07
C ALA A 157 5.15 0.05 -15.36
N TYR A 158 4.00 0.48 -15.87
CA TYR A 158 3.48 -0.01 -17.14
C TYR A 158 4.45 0.27 -18.31
N ARG A 159 5.00 1.49 -18.37
CA ARG A 159 5.99 1.85 -19.39
C ARG A 159 7.28 1.03 -19.25
N HIS A 160 7.75 0.80 -18.02
CA HIS A 160 8.91 -0.03 -17.73
C HIS A 160 8.74 -1.44 -18.30
N PHE A 161 7.69 -2.16 -17.89
CA PHE A 161 7.45 -3.53 -18.35
C PHE A 161 7.19 -3.65 -19.85
N ARG A 162 6.60 -2.62 -20.47
CA ARG A 162 6.39 -2.59 -21.92
C ARG A 162 7.73 -2.45 -22.66
N MET A 163 8.61 -1.56 -22.22
CA MET A 163 9.95 -1.40 -22.82
C MET A 163 10.81 -2.65 -22.62
N SER A 164 10.75 -3.28 -21.44
CA SER A 164 11.45 -4.56 -21.19
C SER A 164 11.04 -5.65 -22.18
N ARG A 165 9.73 -5.75 -22.49
CA ARG A 165 9.22 -6.70 -23.50
C ARG A 165 9.75 -6.44 -24.91
N GLU A 166 9.78 -5.18 -25.34
CA GLU A 166 10.28 -4.80 -26.68
C GLU A 166 11.78 -5.18 -26.83
N ASN A 167 12.59 -5.02 -25.78
CA ASN A 167 14.02 -5.38 -25.78
C ASN A 167 14.32 -6.89 -25.73
N THR A 168 13.35 -7.74 -25.39
CA THR A 168 13.55 -9.22 -25.35
C THR A 168 13.11 -9.92 -26.64
N SER A 169 12.55 -9.18 -27.60
CA SER A 169 12.01 -9.69 -28.87
C SER A 169 12.97 -9.53 -30.06
N ASP A 170 14.18 -9.02 -29.84
CA ASP A 170 15.31 -9.01 -30.78
C ASP A 170 16.34 -10.09 -30.41
#